data_AF-A0AAU6RHR3-F1
#
_entry.id   AF-A0AAU6RHR3-F1
#
_cell.length_a   1.000
_cell.length_b   1.000
_cell.length_c   1.000
_cell.angle_alpha   90.00
_cell.angle_beta   90.00
_cell.angle_gamma   90.00
#
_symmetry.space_group_name_H-M   'P 1'
#
loop_
_entity.id
_entity.type
_entity.pdbx_description
1 polymer ?
#
loop_
_entity_poly.entity_id
_entity_poly.type
_entity_poly.pdbx_seq_one_letter_code
_entity_poly.pdbx_strand_id
1 'polypeptide(L)'
;MIKMTTELFEKFSKKQEELDSMIREKHNISTLVWQNDLNVNHVLALKVEMAEFVNECHDAWKYWKQKSIVPDRLLDEAVDVIHFLHLLFNKDTSKTDYENVRGINEAIKNSLDVLKEANGDFKGLLLSFVVVDDLYYIYAQLLIILDHYAFTLEDIEQAYDRKNAENHARQERGTY
;
A
#
# COMPACT_ATOMS: atom_id res chain seq x y z
N MET A 1 -16.51 -5.48 3.24
CA MET A 1 -15.36 -5.36 4.16
C MET A 1 -14.29 -6.35 3.77
N ILE A 2 -13.31 -5.85 3.04
CA ILE A 2 -12.05 -6.53 2.76
C ILE A 2 -11.34 -6.91 4.06
N LYS A 3 -10.79 -8.12 4.12
CA LYS A 3 -9.84 -8.58 5.14
C LYS A 3 -8.65 -9.19 4.44
N MET A 4 -7.44 -8.86 4.89
CA MET A 4 -6.24 -9.44 4.32
C MET A 4 -6.14 -10.92 4.67
N THR A 5 -5.73 -11.75 3.70
CA THR A 5 -5.46 -13.17 3.90
C THR A 5 -3.96 -13.40 3.99
N THR A 6 -3.55 -14.45 4.71
CA THR A 6 -2.13 -14.80 4.81
C THR A 6 -1.56 -15.20 3.46
N GLU A 7 -2.29 -15.97 2.66
CA GLU A 7 -1.88 -16.39 1.32
C GLU A 7 -1.60 -15.20 0.38
N LEU A 8 -2.48 -14.20 0.37
CA LEU A 8 -2.30 -13.03 -0.49
C LEU A 8 -1.14 -12.14 0.01
N PHE A 9 -1.03 -11.97 1.32
CA PHE A 9 0.09 -11.23 1.90
C PHE A 9 1.44 -11.89 1.57
N GLU A 10 1.55 -13.20 1.75
CA GLU A 10 2.74 -13.99 1.40
C GLU A 10 3.09 -13.85 -0.08
N LYS A 11 2.08 -13.90 -0.97
CA LYS A 11 2.25 -13.69 -2.42
C LYS A 11 2.88 -12.32 -2.71
N PHE A 12 2.34 -11.25 -2.11
CA PHE A 12 2.85 -9.89 -2.31
C PHE A 12 4.26 -9.73 -1.71
N SER A 13 4.50 -10.21 -0.49
CA SER A 13 5.81 -10.16 0.15
C SER A 13 6.89 -10.85 -0.69
N LYS A 14 6.59 -12.04 -1.24
CA LYS A 14 7.50 -12.78 -2.12
C LYS A 14 7.82 -12.01 -3.40
N LYS A 15 6.78 -11.53 -4.10
CA LYS A 15 6.95 -10.75 -5.34
C LYS A 15 7.72 -9.45 -5.11
N GLN A 16 7.50 -8.81 -3.97
CA GLN A 16 8.24 -7.60 -3.61
C GLN A 16 9.71 -7.91 -3.33
N GLU A 17 10.03 -8.99 -2.61
CA GLU A 17 11.43 -9.38 -2.36
C GLU A 17 12.17 -9.73 -3.66
N GLU A 18 11.50 -10.37 -4.62
CA GLU A 18 12.06 -10.65 -5.95
C GLU A 18 12.40 -9.35 -6.70
N LEU A 19 11.50 -8.37 -6.70
CA LEU A 19 11.72 -7.06 -7.31
C LEU A 19 12.81 -6.26 -6.60
N ASP A 20 12.78 -6.20 -5.27
CA ASP A 20 13.75 -5.46 -4.47
C ASP A 20 15.15 -6.06 -4.61
N SER A 21 15.26 -7.40 -4.66
CA SER A 21 16.53 -8.08 -4.92
C SER A 21 17.12 -7.73 -6.28
N MET A 22 16.29 -7.74 -7.33
CA MET A 22 16.71 -7.32 -8.68
C MET A 22 17.23 -5.87 -8.69
N ILE A 23 16.53 -4.95 -8.01
CA ILE A 23 16.94 -3.55 -7.91
C ILE A 23 18.26 -3.42 -7.15
N ARG A 24 18.41 -4.13 -6.01
CA ARG A 24 19.65 -4.12 -5.21
C ARG A 24 20.84 -4.57 -6.03
N GLU A 25 20.72 -5.70 -6.72
CA GLU A 25 21.78 -6.26 -7.56
C GLU A 25 22.16 -5.30 -8.69
N LYS A 26 21.17 -4.78 -9.41
CA LYS A 26 21.39 -3.84 -10.53
C LYS A 26 22.12 -2.58 -10.12
N HIS A 27 21.82 -2.03 -8.93
CA HIS A 27 22.40 -0.80 -8.42
C HIS A 27 23.58 -1.01 -7.46
N ASN A 28 24.06 -2.25 -7.31
CA ASN A 28 25.14 -2.63 -6.39
C ASN A 28 24.88 -2.18 -4.93
N ILE A 29 23.63 -2.26 -4.49
CA ILE A 29 23.21 -1.90 -3.13
C ILE A 29 23.36 -3.14 -2.24
N SER A 30 24.25 -3.07 -1.25
CA SER A 30 24.37 -4.16 -0.27
C SER A 30 23.13 -4.29 0.60
N THR A 31 22.87 -5.49 1.14
CA THR A 31 21.76 -5.73 2.08
C THR A 31 21.81 -4.77 3.29
N LEU A 32 23.00 -4.44 3.79
CA LEU A 32 23.16 -3.53 4.94
C LEU A 32 22.73 -2.09 4.59
N VAL A 33 23.16 -1.58 3.42
CA VAL A 33 22.78 -0.24 2.92
C VAL A 33 21.27 -0.19 2.66
N TRP A 34 20.73 -1.23 2.03
CA TRP A 34 19.29 -1.33 1.78
C TRP A 34 18.50 -1.33 3.08
N GLN A 35 18.93 -2.10 4.08
CA GLN A 35 18.26 -2.24 5.36
C GLN A 35 18.29 -0.95 6.19
N ASN A 36 19.45 -0.29 6.28
CA ASN A 36 19.67 0.81 7.21
C ASN A 36 19.62 2.18 6.52
N ASP A 37 20.48 2.39 5.53
CA ASP A 37 20.75 3.71 4.97
C ASP A 37 19.60 4.21 4.09
N LEU A 38 18.90 3.29 3.41
CA LEU A 38 17.77 3.60 2.54
C LEU A 38 16.41 3.58 3.26
N ASN A 39 16.36 3.33 4.57
CA ASN A 39 15.08 3.25 5.27
C ASN A 39 14.26 4.55 5.15
N VAL A 40 14.91 5.71 5.28
CA VAL A 40 14.27 7.02 5.10
C VAL A 40 13.73 7.19 3.68
N ASN A 41 14.47 6.72 2.66
CA ASN A 41 14.02 6.78 1.27
C ASN A 41 12.75 5.95 1.05
N HIS A 42 12.67 4.75 1.62
CA HIS A 42 11.51 3.88 1.49
C HIS A 42 10.29 4.43 2.21
N VAL A 43 10.47 4.98 3.42
CA VAL A 43 9.37 5.65 4.15
C VAL A 43 8.91 6.90 3.40
N LEU A 44 9.84 7.68 2.84
CA LEU A 44 9.50 8.84 2.02
C LEU A 44 8.68 8.44 0.79
N ALA A 45 9.10 7.38 0.07
CA ALA A 45 8.37 6.87 -1.08
C ALA A 45 6.95 6.43 -0.69
N LEU A 46 6.79 5.65 0.38
CA LEU A 46 5.47 5.27 0.90
C LEU A 46 4.58 6.50 1.15
N LYS A 47 5.12 7.54 1.79
CA LYS A 47 4.35 8.76 2.10
C LYS A 47 3.94 9.53 0.83
N VAL A 48 4.77 9.52 -0.21
CA VAL A 48 4.42 10.11 -1.51
C VAL A 48 3.27 9.32 -2.15
N GLU A 49 3.38 8.00 -2.26
CA GLU A 49 2.32 7.17 -2.84
C GLU A 49 1.00 7.28 -2.06
N MET A 50 1.05 7.39 -0.73
CA MET A 50 -0.13 7.62 0.09
C MET A 50 -0.84 8.93 -0.27
N ALA A 51 -0.08 9.99 -0.56
CA ALA A 51 -0.63 11.27 -0.99
C ALA A 51 -1.18 11.20 -2.43
N GLU A 52 -0.52 10.49 -3.33
CA GLU A 52 -0.97 10.26 -4.71
C GLU A 52 -2.28 9.46 -4.75
N PHE A 53 -2.39 8.40 -3.94
CA PHE A 53 -3.63 7.65 -3.75
C PHE A 53 -4.80 8.51 -3.24
N VAL A 54 -4.58 9.32 -2.19
CA VAL A 54 -5.63 10.23 -1.68
C VAL A 54 -5.98 11.32 -2.70
N ASN A 55 -5.04 11.69 -3.56
CA ASN A 55 -5.30 12.62 -4.65
C ASN A 55 -6.27 12.04 -5.71
N GLU A 56 -6.24 10.72 -5.97
CA GLU A 56 -7.20 10.03 -6.84
C GLU A 56 -8.55 9.76 -6.16
N CYS A 57 -8.63 9.82 -4.82
CA CYS A 57 -9.88 9.88 -4.04
C CYS A 57 -10.56 11.27 -4.11
N HIS A 58 -10.48 11.95 -5.24
CA HIS A 58 -10.80 13.39 -5.34
C HIS A 58 -12.27 13.74 -5.14
N ASP A 59 -13.19 12.83 -5.45
CA ASP A 59 -14.63 13.04 -5.33
C ASP A 59 -15.07 13.21 -3.87
N ALA A 60 -14.31 12.64 -2.93
CA ALA A 60 -14.56 12.78 -1.51
C ALA A 60 -14.22 14.18 -0.95
N TRP A 61 -13.23 14.89 -1.50
CA TRP A 61 -12.69 16.10 -0.84
C TRP A 61 -12.43 17.32 -1.74
N LYS A 62 -12.20 17.15 -3.05
CA LYS A 62 -11.95 18.28 -3.97
C LYS A 62 -13.25 19.00 -4.34
N TYR A 63 -13.80 19.77 -3.40
CA TYR A 63 -15.08 20.48 -3.56
C TYR A 63 -15.11 21.48 -4.74
N TRP A 64 -13.95 21.91 -5.23
CA TRP A 64 -13.80 22.82 -6.37
C TRP A 64 -13.70 22.12 -7.73
N LYS A 65 -13.75 20.78 -7.78
CA LYS A 65 -13.65 20.01 -9.03
C LYS A 65 -14.73 18.93 -9.08
N GLN A 66 -15.61 19.02 -10.07
CA GLN A 66 -16.58 17.95 -10.35
C GLN A 66 -16.01 17.03 -11.41
N LYS A 67 -15.33 15.96 -10.99
CA LYS A 67 -14.81 14.91 -11.86
C LYS A 67 -15.12 13.55 -11.24
N SER A 68 -15.67 12.62 -12.03
CA SER A 68 -15.83 11.23 -11.61
C SER A 68 -14.47 10.60 -11.30
N ILE A 69 -14.45 9.65 -10.37
CA ILE A 69 -13.29 8.79 -10.14
C ILE A 69 -12.95 8.01 -11.40
N VAL A 70 -11.67 7.66 -11.54
CA VAL A 70 -11.20 6.73 -12.56
C VAL A 70 -10.72 5.48 -11.80
N PRO A 71 -11.54 4.43 -11.68
CA PRO A 71 -11.25 3.28 -10.83
C PRO A 71 -9.86 2.69 -11.06
N ASP A 72 -9.46 2.52 -12.32
CA ASP A 72 -8.14 1.97 -12.67
C ASP A 72 -6.99 2.81 -12.10
N ARG A 73 -7.08 4.14 -12.17
CA ARG A 73 -6.04 5.02 -11.62
C ARG A 73 -5.97 4.94 -10.10
N LEU A 74 -7.13 4.97 -9.44
CA LEU A 74 -7.20 4.85 -7.99
C LEU A 74 -6.58 3.54 -7.53
N LEU A 75 -6.87 2.45 -8.23
CA LEU A 75 -6.32 1.13 -7.94
C LEU A 75 -4.82 1.04 -8.25
N ASP A 76 -4.35 1.66 -9.33
CA ASP A 76 -2.92 1.75 -9.67
C ASP A 76 -2.12 2.47 -8.56
N GLU A 77 -2.59 3.63 -8.08
CA GLU A 77 -1.95 4.34 -6.96
C GLU A 77 -2.03 3.52 -5.66
N ALA A 78 -3.13 2.80 -5.44
CA ALA A 78 -3.29 1.96 -4.25
C ALA A 78 -2.25 0.82 -4.23
N VAL A 79 -1.97 0.19 -5.37
CA VAL A 79 -0.97 -0.89 -5.41
C VAL A 79 0.46 -0.38 -5.32
N ASP A 80 0.73 0.88 -5.69
CA ASP A 80 2.01 1.53 -5.40
C ASP A 80 2.24 1.70 -3.90
N VAL A 81 1.20 2.09 -3.14
CA VAL A 81 1.24 2.07 -1.67
C VAL A 81 1.53 0.66 -1.14
N ILE A 82 0.85 -0.37 -1.68
CA ILE A 82 1.03 -1.77 -1.27
C ILE A 82 2.46 -2.25 -1.54
N HIS A 83 3.07 -1.89 -2.67
CA HIS A 83 4.46 -2.22 -2.98
C HIS A 83 5.41 -1.72 -1.88
N PHE A 84 5.30 -0.45 -1.48
CA PHE A 84 6.16 0.10 -0.43
C PHE A 84 5.83 -0.42 0.98
N LEU A 85 4.57 -0.75 1.26
CA LEU A 85 4.21 -1.44 2.49
C LEU A 85 4.91 -2.80 2.58
N HIS A 86 4.82 -3.63 1.55
CA HIS A 86 5.47 -4.95 1.54
C HIS A 86 6.99 -4.84 1.57
N LEU A 87 7.58 -3.83 0.93
CA LEU A 87 9.02 -3.55 1.04
C LEU A 87 9.41 -3.32 2.50
N LEU A 88 8.64 -2.50 3.23
CA LEU A 88 8.92 -2.20 4.63
C LEU A 88 8.63 -3.39 5.56
N PHE A 89 7.59 -4.19 5.30
CA PHE A 89 7.33 -5.42 6.03
C PHE A 89 8.45 -6.44 5.84
N ASN A 90 8.97 -6.60 4.63
CA ASN A 90 10.08 -7.53 4.34
C ASN A 90 11.38 -7.16 5.07
N LYS A 91 11.55 -5.89 5.47
CA LYS A 91 12.67 -5.45 6.30
C LYS A 91 12.55 -5.93 7.75
N ASP A 92 11.34 -6.11 8.27
CA ASP A 92 11.09 -6.56 9.64
C ASP A 92 10.94 -8.08 9.69
N THR A 93 12.05 -8.79 9.85
CA THR A 93 12.06 -10.25 9.97
C THR A 93 11.68 -10.75 11.36
N SER A 94 11.24 -9.87 12.27
CA SER A 94 10.87 -10.27 13.64
C SER A 94 9.48 -10.90 13.74
N LYS A 95 8.67 -10.78 12.69
CA LYS A 95 7.30 -11.28 12.62
C LYS A 95 7.11 -12.16 11.40
N THR A 96 6.22 -13.14 11.54
CA THR A 96 5.72 -13.95 10.43
C THR A 96 4.66 -13.19 9.63
N ASP A 97 4.44 -13.61 8.38
CA ASP A 97 3.36 -13.07 7.55
C ASP A 97 1.98 -13.28 8.18
N TYR A 98 1.78 -14.39 8.89
CA TYR A 98 0.58 -14.61 9.70
C TYR A 98 0.39 -13.57 10.80
N GLU A 99 1.45 -13.24 11.55
CA GLU A 99 1.39 -12.20 12.59
C GLU A 99 1.15 -10.81 12.00
N ASN A 100 1.75 -10.52 10.85
CA ASN A 100 1.50 -9.27 10.13
C ASN A 100 0.04 -9.16 9.70
N VAL A 101 -0.52 -10.21 9.09
CA VAL A 101 -1.94 -10.27 8.69
C VAL A 101 -2.87 -10.14 9.90
N ARG A 102 -2.53 -10.75 11.03
CA ARG A 102 -3.30 -10.56 12.28
C ARG A 102 -3.30 -9.09 12.70
N GLY A 103 -2.13 -8.44 12.71
CA GLY A 103 -2.00 -7.01 13.05
C GLY A 103 -2.81 -6.11 12.12
N ILE A 104 -2.75 -6.35 10.80
CA ILE A 104 -3.56 -5.61 9.81
C ILE A 104 -5.04 -5.78 10.10
N ASN A 105 -5.52 -7.01 10.28
CA ASN A 105 -6.94 -7.29 10.51
C ASN A 105 -7.46 -6.74 11.85
N GLU A 106 -6.61 -6.69 12.89
CA GLU A 106 -6.91 -5.99 14.14
C GLU A 106 -7.01 -4.47 13.93
N ALA A 107 -6.08 -3.87 13.19
CA ALA A 107 -6.11 -2.45 12.85
C ALA A 107 -7.32 -2.08 11.96
N ILE A 108 -7.77 -2.97 11.06
CA ILE A 108 -9.02 -2.79 10.29
C ILE A 108 -10.21 -2.68 11.24
N LYS A 109 -10.34 -3.61 12.20
CA LYS A 109 -11.42 -3.58 13.17
C LYS A 109 -11.43 -2.26 13.95
N ASN A 110 -10.28 -1.86 14.48
CA ASN A 110 -10.15 -0.62 15.26
C ASN A 110 -10.51 0.62 14.42
N SER A 111 -10.01 0.69 13.18
CA SER A 111 -10.26 1.82 12.28
C SER A 111 -11.74 1.92 11.89
N LEU A 112 -12.42 0.78 11.69
CA LEU A 112 -13.86 0.75 11.44
C LEU A 112 -14.68 1.17 12.66
N ASP A 113 -14.25 0.82 13.87
CA ASP A 113 -14.94 1.24 15.09
C ASP A 113 -14.81 2.76 15.28
N VAL A 114 -13.61 3.33 15.07
CA VAL A 114 -13.39 4.79 15.05
C VAL A 114 -14.25 5.46 13.96
N LEU A 115 -14.31 4.89 12.76
CA LEU A 115 -15.11 5.43 11.67
C LEU A 115 -16.61 5.43 12.00
N LYS A 116 -17.12 4.38 12.67
CA LYS A 116 -18.52 4.33 13.14
C LYS A 116 -18.79 5.39 14.20
N GLU A 117 -17.89 5.57 15.16
CA GLU A 117 -18.01 6.61 16.20
C GLU A 117 -18.01 8.02 15.58
N ALA A 118 -17.28 8.19 14.47
CA ALA A 118 -17.27 9.41 13.66
C ALA A 118 -18.45 9.52 12.67
N ASN A 119 -19.52 8.72 12.84
CA ASN A 119 -20.69 8.68 11.95
C ASN A 119 -20.36 8.46 10.46
N GLY A 120 -19.32 7.69 10.17
CA GLY A 120 -18.90 7.39 8.80
C GLY A 120 -18.18 8.56 8.11
N ASP A 121 -17.49 9.43 8.86
CA ASP A 121 -16.69 10.52 8.28
C ASP A 121 -15.53 10.00 7.42
N PHE A 122 -15.82 9.80 6.14
CA PHE A 122 -14.87 9.32 5.16
C PHE A 122 -13.74 10.33 4.87
N LYS A 123 -14.02 11.64 4.96
CA LYS A 123 -12.97 12.65 4.77
C LYS A 123 -12.00 12.62 5.95
N GLY A 124 -12.53 12.44 7.16
CA GLY A 124 -11.73 12.19 8.36
C GLY A 124 -10.85 10.95 8.22
N LEU A 125 -11.37 9.86 7.63
CA LEU A 125 -10.57 8.66 7.31
C LEU A 125 -9.44 8.96 6.31
N LEU A 126 -9.73 9.67 5.21
CA LEU A 126 -8.70 10.05 4.23
C LEU A 126 -7.61 10.93 4.86
N LEU A 127 -8.01 11.87 5.72
CA LEU A 127 -7.05 12.70 6.46
C LEU A 127 -6.19 11.86 7.41
N SER A 128 -6.82 10.96 8.17
CA SER A 128 -6.11 10.00 9.04
C SER A 128 -5.10 9.17 8.24
N PHE A 129 -5.49 8.71 7.06
CA PHE A 129 -4.64 7.87 6.21
C PHE A 129 -3.35 8.60 5.80
N VAL A 130 -3.42 9.87 5.42
CA VAL A 130 -2.22 10.63 5.02
C VAL A 130 -1.25 10.86 6.19
N VAL A 131 -1.75 10.95 7.43
CA VAL A 131 -0.93 11.29 8.59
C VAL A 131 -0.47 10.09 9.42
N VAL A 132 -1.09 8.93 9.28
CA VAL A 132 -0.72 7.75 10.09
C VAL A 132 0.63 7.19 9.69
N ASP A 133 1.45 6.85 10.68
CA ASP A 133 2.82 6.33 10.49
C ASP A 133 2.93 4.82 10.74
N ASP A 134 1.98 4.23 11.47
CA ASP A 134 1.99 2.80 11.76
C ASP A 134 1.57 1.98 10.52
N LEU A 135 2.44 1.08 10.08
CA LEU A 135 2.25 0.30 8.85
C LEU A 135 0.98 -0.54 8.85
N TYR A 136 0.56 -1.07 10.01
CA TYR A 136 -0.67 -1.86 10.12
C TYR A 136 -1.90 -0.98 9.92
N TYR A 137 -1.89 0.22 10.50
CA TYR A 137 -2.98 1.18 10.30
C TYR A 137 -2.98 1.78 8.89
N ILE A 138 -1.83 2.01 8.26
CA ILE A 138 -1.76 2.43 6.85
C ILE A 138 -2.43 1.35 5.99
N TYR A 139 -2.00 0.09 6.10
CA TYR A 139 -2.59 -1.02 5.32
C TYR A 139 -4.09 -1.17 5.61
N ALA A 140 -4.48 -1.16 6.87
CA ALA A 140 -5.87 -1.29 7.28
C ALA A 140 -6.77 -0.19 6.68
N GLN A 141 -6.36 1.07 6.80
CA GLN A 141 -7.11 2.20 6.29
C GLN A 141 -7.16 2.19 4.76
N LEU A 142 -6.06 1.80 4.08
CA LEU A 142 -6.06 1.59 2.63
C LEU A 142 -7.15 0.59 2.20
N LEU A 143 -7.23 -0.57 2.85
CA LEU A 143 -8.23 -1.60 2.52
C LEU A 143 -9.66 -1.14 2.80
N ILE A 144 -9.88 -0.35 3.86
CA ILE A 144 -11.19 0.24 4.15
C ILE A 144 -11.59 1.27 3.06
N ILE A 145 -10.63 2.08 2.61
CA ILE A 145 -10.86 3.05 1.53
C ILE A 145 -11.16 2.32 0.22
N LEU A 146 -10.44 1.26 -0.11
CA LEU A 146 -10.71 0.44 -1.30
C LEU A 146 -12.08 -0.25 -1.24
N ASP A 147 -12.49 -0.76 -0.07
CA ASP A 147 -13.85 -1.31 0.16
C ASP A 147 -14.93 -0.23 -0.04
N HIS A 148 -14.67 1.02 0.35
CA HIS A 148 -15.58 2.16 0.11
C HIS A 148 -15.83 2.39 -1.38
N TYR A 149 -14.79 2.23 -2.21
CA TYR A 149 -14.91 2.31 -3.68
C TYR A 149 -15.31 0.98 -4.33
N ALA A 150 -15.76 0.00 -3.54
CA ALA A 150 -16.25 -1.31 -3.98
C ALA A 150 -15.21 -2.20 -4.69
N PHE A 151 -13.92 -2.00 -4.43
CA PHE A 151 -12.88 -2.95 -4.86
C PHE A 151 -12.89 -4.19 -3.98
N THR A 152 -12.40 -5.29 -4.54
CA THR A 152 -12.22 -6.58 -3.87
C THR A 152 -10.73 -6.89 -3.70
N LEU A 153 -10.41 -7.91 -2.89
CA LEU A 153 -9.03 -8.42 -2.84
C LEU A 153 -8.56 -8.95 -4.20
N GLU A 154 -9.46 -9.51 -5.01
CA GLU A 154 -9.12 -10.01 -6.34
C GLU A 154 -8.73 -8.86 -7.27
N ASP A 155 -9.44 -7.73 -7.22
CA ASP A 155 -9.07 -6.53 -7.98
C ASP A 155 -7.67 -6.05 -7.60
N ILE A 156 -7.39 -5.98 -6.29
CA ILE A 156 -6.11 -5.58 -5.73
C ILE A 156 -5.00 -6.54 -6.17
N GLU A 157 -5.24 -7.84 -6.07
CA GLU A 157 -4.30 -8.89 -6.50
C GLU A 157 -3.94 -8.76 -7.98
N GLN A 158 -4.95 -8.61 -8.84
CA GLN A 158 -4.73 -8.46 -10.27
C GLN A 158 -4.00 -7.16 -10.62
N ALA A 159 -4.32 -6.05 -9.96
CA ALA A 159 -3.62 -4.78 -10.15
C ALA A 159 -2.16 -4.85 -9.68
N TYR A 160 -1.92 -5.48 -8.52
CA TYR A 160 -0.57 -5.69 -8.01
C TYR A 160 0.25 -6.56 -8.96
N ASP A 161 -0.32 -7.65 -9.48
CA ASP A 161 0.36 -8.51 -10.45
C ASP A 161 0.74 -7.77 -11.74
N ARG A 162 -0.16 -6.92 -12.26
CA ARG A 162 0.13 -6.06 -13.43
C ARG A 162 1.25 -5.07 -13.12
N LYS A 163 1.15 -4.33 -12.01
CA LYS A 163 2.13 -3.31 -11.63
C LYS A 163 3.50 -3.90 -11.34
N ASN A 164 3.56 -5.03 -10.64
CA ASN A 164 4.78 -5.80 -10.39
C ASN A 164 5.45 -6.21 -11.72
N ALA A 165 4.69 -6.78 -12.67
CA ALA A 165 5.21 -7.17 -13.97
C ALA A 165 5.75 -5.97 -14.78
N GLU A 166 5.05 -4.83 -14.76
CA GLU A 166 5.53 -3.59 -15.38
C GLU A 166 6.82 -3.09 -14.74
N ASN A 167 6.92 -3.13 -13.41
CA ASN A 167 8.10 -2.70 -12.67
C ASN A 167 9.31 -3.59 -13.00
N HIS A 168 9.14 -4.91 -13.06
CA HIS A 168 10.18 -5.82 -13.54
C HIS A 168 10.63 -5.47 -14.98
N ALA A 169 9.69 -5.25 -15.90
CA ALA A 169 10.02 -4.85 -17.26
C ALA A 169 10.75 -3.50 -17.35
N ARG A 170 10.43 -2.53 -16.49
CA ARG A 170 11.15 -1.25 -16.38
C ARG A 170 12.59 -1.48 -15.90
N GLN A 171 12.79 -2.37 -14.92
CA GLN A 171 14.12 -2.72 -14.44
C GLN A 171 14.96 -3.40 -15.52
N GLU A 172 14.39 -4.29 -16.34
CA GLU A 172 15.11 -4.94 -17.44
C GLU A 172 15.50 -3.98 -18.57
N ARG A 173 14.60 -3.05 -18.94
CA ARG A 173 14.83 -2.11 -20.06
C ARG A 173 15.79 -0.97 -19.71
N GLY A 174 16.04 -0.72 -18.43
CA GLY A 174 16.89 0.38 -17.97
C GLY A 174 16.27 1.78 -18.16
N THR A 175 15.00 1.87 -18.53
CA THR A 175 14.25 3.12 -18.67
C THR A 175 13.60 3.50 -17.33
N TYR A 176 14.07 4.61 -16.75
CA TYR A 176 13.40 5.38 -15.71
C TYR A 176 12.95 6.72 -16.29
#